data_AF-A0A534QKA5-F1
#
_entry.id   AF-A0A534QKA5-F1
#
_cell.length_a   1.000
_cell.length_b   1.000
_cell.length_c   1.000
_cell.angle_alpha   90.00
_cell.angle_beta   90.00
_cell.angle_gamma   90.00
#
_symmetry.space_group_name_H-M   'P 1'
#
loop_
_entity.id
_entity.type
_entity.pdbx_description
1 polymer ?
#
loop_
_entity_poly.entity_id
_entity_poly.type
_entity_poly.pdbx_seq_one_letter_code
_entity_poly.pdbx_strand_id
1 'polypeptide(L)'
;MDFPRIKRLPPYVFNVVGDLKLAARRAGEDIVDFSMGNPDGPTPPHVVQKLVEAVQKPQNHRYSVSRGIYKLRVAICDWYRRRYGVELDPDAEA
;
A
#
# COMPACT_ATOMS: atom_id res chain seq x y z
N MET A 1 5.46 32.85 0.22
CA MET A 1 5.10 32.19 1.50
C MET A 1 6.22 31.24 1.88
N ASP A 2 6.69 31.29 3.11
CA ASP A 2 7.71 30.38 3.63
C ASP A 2 7.05 29.33 4.53
N PHE A 3 7.40 28.06 4.38
CA PHE A 3 6.82 26.93 5.13
C PHE A 3 7.93 26.20 5.91
N PRO A 4 8.21 26.60 7.16
CA PRO A 4 9.35 26.10 7.94
C PRO A 4 9.36 24.57 8.14
N ARG A 5 8.18 23.92 8.15
CA ARG A 5 8.07 22.45 8.29
C ARG A 5 8.55 21.71 7.04
N ILE A 6 8.29 22.26 5.84
CA ILE A 6 8.71 21.66 4.57
C ILE A 6 10.24 21.71 4.44
N LYS A 7 10.85 22.84 4.84
CA LYS A 7 12.31 23.03 4.82
C LYS A 7 13.10 22.07 5.71
N ARG A 8 12.44 21.41 6.66
CA ARG A 8 13.07 20.45 7.59
C ARG A 8 12.97 18.99 7.12
N LEU A 9 12.27 18.72 6.01
CA LEU A 9 12.20 17.37 5.47
C LEU A 9 13.59 16.96 4.95
N PRO A 10 14.11 15.80 5.35
CA PRO A 10 15.38 15.32 4.84
C PRO A 10 15.27 15.00 3.34
N PRO A 11 16.40 15.00 2.60
CA PRO A 11 16.43 14.50 1.23
C PRO A 11 15.89 13.06 1.16
N TYR A 12 15.05 12.79 0.16
CA TYR A 12 14.49 11.47 -0.05
C TYR A 12 15.54 10.58 -0.76
N VAL A 13 16.20 9.71 0.02
CA VAL A 13 17.31 8.86 -0.44
C VAL A 13 16.96 8.03 -1.68
N PHE A 14 15.73 7.54 -1.78
CA PHE A 14 15.32 6.73 -2.94
C PHE A 14 15.25 7.52 -4.26
N ASN A 15 15.08 8.85 -4.23
CA ASN A 15 15.19 9.65 -5.46
C ASN A 15 16.62 9.61 -5.99
N VAL A 16 17.61 9.78 -5.11
CA VAL A 16 19.04 9.74 -5.50
C VAL A 16 19.39 8.38 -6.09
N VAL A 17 18.93 7.30 -5.47
CA VAL A 17 19.15 5.93 -5.99
C VAL A 17 18.40 5.72 -7.32
N GLY A 18 17.22 6.30 -7.46
CA GLY A 18 16.46 6.31 -8.71
C GLY A 18 17.20 6.99 -9.85
N ASP A 19 17.79 8.16 -9.59
CA ASP A 19 18.57 8.92 -10.57
C ASP A 19 19.82 8.16 -11.01
N LEU A 20 20.56 7.58 -10.06
CA LEU A 20 21.74 6.74 -10.35
C LEU A 20 21.37 5.52 -11.20
N LYS A 21 20.29 4.82 -10.83
CA LYS A 21 19.78 3.67 -11.59
C LYS A 21 19.38 4.06 -13.01
N LEU A 22 18.73 5.21 -13.17
CA LEU A 22 18.34 5.70 -14.49
C LEU A 22 19.57 6.06 -15.35
N ALA A 23 20.59 6.67 -14.76
CA ALA A 23 21.84 7.00 -15.44
C ALA A 23 22.57 5.74 -15.91
N ALA A 24 22.76 4.75 -15.03
CA ALA A 24 23.43 3.49 -15.37
C ALA A 24 22.64 2.68 -16.42
N ARG A 25 21.30 2.67 -16.35
CA ARG A 25 20.46 2.05 -17.42
C ARG A 25 20.67 2.73 -18.77
N ARG A 26 20.79 4.06 -18.79
CA ARG A 26 21.06 4.82 -20.02
C ARG A 26 22.47 4.59 -20.55
N ALA A 27 23.42 4.26 -19.68
CA ALA A 27 24.77 3.84 -20.05
C ALA A 27 24.84 2.40 -20.58
N GLY A 28 23.72 1.66 -20.55
CA GLY A 28 23.66 0.27 -21.01
C GLY A 28 24.18 -0.75 -19.99
N GLU A 29 24.30 -0.36 -18.73
CA GLU A 29 24.73 -1.25 -17.65
C GLU A 29 23.62 -2.22 -17.25
N ASP A 30 24.01 -3.46 -16.94
CA ASP A 30 23.12 -4.47 -16.35
C ASP A 30 23.03 -4.27 -14.84
N ILE A 31 21.87 -3.83 -14.35
CA ILE A 31 21.67 -3.42 -12.96
C ILE A 31 20.75 -4.40 -12.24
N VAL A 32 21.24 -4.96 -11.13
CA VAL A 32 20.42 -5.67 -10.15
C VAL A 32 19.90 -4.69 -9.11
N ASP A 33 18.59 -4.49 -9.08
CA ASP A 33 17.93 -3.48 -8.25
C ASP A 33 17.44 -4.04 -6.91
N PHE A 34 18.19 -3.78 -5.84
CA PHE A 34 17.78 -4.05 -4.45
C PHE A 34 17.37 -2.77 -3.69
N SER A 35 17.07 -1.69 -4.41
CA SER A 35 16.87 -0.36 -3.79
C SER A 35 15.50 -0.19 -3.15
N MET A 36 14.46 -0.86 -3.64
CA MET A 36 13.09 -0.72 -3.13
C MET A 36 12.53 -2.06 -2.69
N GLY A 37 11.90 -2.09 -1.52
CA GLY A 37 11.23 -3.27 -0.96
C GLY A 37 9.88 -3.59 -1.62
N ASN A 38 9.74 -3.34 -2.92
CA ASN A 38 8.53 -3.70 -3.65
C ASN A 38 8.57 -5.20 -3.96
N PRO A 39 7.55 -5.98 -3.55
CA PRO A 39 7.44 -7.38 -3.97
C PRO A 39 7.42 -7.49 -5.50
N ASP A 40 8.09 -8.49 -6.04
CA ASP A 40 8.15 -8.82 -7.46
C ASP A 40 6.99 -9.73 -7.91
N GLY A 41 6.40 -10.47 -6.98
CA GLY A 41 5.26 -11.34 -7.24
C GLY A 41 3.96 -10.58 -7.54
N PRO A 42 3.06 -11.14 -8.39
CA PRO A 42 1.76 -10.55 -8.63
C PRO A 42 0.87 -10.64 -7.39
N THR A 43 -0.11 -9.75 -7.31
CA THR A 43 -1.18 -9.87 -6.31
C THR A 43 -1.91 -11.22 -6.49
N PRO A 44 -2.26 -11.95 -5.41
CA PRO A 44 -2.95 -13.23 -5.53
C PRO A 44 -4.23 -13.16 -6.38
N PRO A 45 -4.49 -14.14 -7.29
CA PRO A 45 -5.59 -14.04 -8.26
C PRO A 45 -6.97 -13.82 -7.66
N HIS A 46 -7.26 -14.41 -6.49
CA HIS A 46 -8.54 -14.27 -5.81
C HIS A 46 -8.79 -12.83 -5.32
N VAL A 47 -7.74 -12.09 -4.96
CA VAL A 47 -7.85 -10.67 -4.56
C VAL A 47 -8.18 -9.82 -5.78
N VAL A 48 -7.50 -10.06 -6.90
CA VAL A 48 -7.76 -9.38 -8.18
C VAL A 48 -9.19 -9.65 -8.65
N GLN A 49 -9.64 -10.90 -8.62
CA GLN A 49 -11.03 -11.25 -8.95
C GLN A 49 -12.03 -10.57 -8.03
N LYS A 50 -11.76 -10.48 -6.74
CA LYS A 50 -12.67 -9.81 -5.80
C LYS A 50 -12.77 -8.31 -6.06
N LEU A 51 -11.66 -7.68 -6.44
CA LEU A 51 -11.66 -6.28 -6.89
C LEU A 51 -12.54 -6.10 -8.13
N VAL A 52 -12.38 -6.96 -9.14
CA VAL A 52 -13.20 -6.92 -10.37
C VAL A 52 -14.70 -7.07 -10.05
N GLU A 53 -15.06 -8.03 -9.20
CA GLU A 53 -16.45 -8.21 -8.74
C GLU A 53 -16.96 -6.96 -7.99
N ALA A 54 -16.11 -6.35 -7.15
CA ALA A 54 -16.50 -5.19 -6.35
C ALA A 54 -16.68 -3.93 -7.20
N VAL A 55 -15.83 -3.69 -8.21
CA VAL A 55 -15.92 -2.48 -9.05
C VAL A 55 -17.12 -2.51 -9.99
N GLN A 56 -17.62 -3.69 -10.34
CA GLN A 56 -18.83 -3.84 -11.16
C GLN A 56 -20.13 -3.42 -10.43
N LYS A 57 -20.08 -3.18 -9.12
CA LYS A 57 -21.25 -2.82 -8.30
C LYS A 57 -21.40 -1.29 -8.21
N PRO A 58 -22.42 -0.66 -8.82
CA PRO A 58 -22.55 0.80 -8.84
C PRO A 58 -22.64 1.45 -7.46
N GLN A 59 -23.16 0.73 -6.45
CA GLN A 59 -23.20 1.20 -5.07
C GLN A 59 -21.81 1.45 -4.47
N ASN A 60 -20.77 0.79 -4.98
CA ASN A 60 -19.40 0.94 -4.50
C ASN A 60 -18.69 2.16 -5.11
N HIS A 61 -19.30 2.88 -6.06
CA HIS A 61 -18.70 4.05 -6.71
C HIS A 61 -18.85 5.34 -5.87
N ARG A 62 -19.64 5.29 -4.81
CA ARG A 62 -19.85 6.42 -3.90
C ARG A 62 -18.73 6.51 -2.87
N TYR A 63 -18.68 7.62 -2.15
CA TYR A 63 -17.77 7.75 -1.01
C TYR A 63 -17.96 6.60 -0.01
N SER A 64 -16.83 6.04 0.41
CA SER A 64 -16.79 5.09 1.52
C SER A 64 -16.92 5.84 2.85
N VAL A 65 -17.17 5.09 3.92
CA VAL A 65 -17.16 5.64 5.28
C VAL A 65 -15.72 5.95 5.71
N SER A 66 -15.52 7.04 6.44
CA SER A 66 -14.17 7.52 6.82
C SER A 66 -13.36 6.50 7.64
N ARG A 67 -14.03 5.66 8.43
CA ARG A 67 -13.41 4.62 9.25
C ARG A 67 -13.10 3.34 8.45
N GLY A 68 -13.47 3.28 7.17
CA GLY A 68 -13.43 2.05 6.37
C GLY A 68 -14.66 1.16 6.54
N ILE A 69 -14.94 0.35 5.52
CA ILE A 69 -16.15 -0.48 5.45
C ILE A 69 -16.19 -1.47 6.62
N TYR A 70 -17.34 -1.58 7.30
CA TYR A 70 -17.50 -2.44 8.49
C TYR A 70 -17.04 -3.89 8.24
N LYS A 71 -17.38 -4.45 7.08
CA LYS A 71 -16.98 -5.82 6.71
C LYS A 71 -15.46 -6.02 6.58
N LEU A 72 -14.71 -4.97 6.23
CA LEU A 72 -13.25 -5.03 6.22
C LEU A 72 -12.70 -5.04 7.64
N ARG A 73 -13.25 -4.19 8.52
CA ARG A 73 -12.88 -4.15 9.94
C ARG A 73 -13.10 -5.50 10.63
N VAL A 74 -14.26 -6.12 10.41
CA VAL A 74 -14.54 -7.49 10.88
C VAL A 74 -13.51 -8.50 10.35
N ALA A 75 -13.17 -8.44 9.05
CA ALA A 75 -12.20 -9.34 8.45
C ALA A 75 -10.78 -9.19 9.04
N ILE A 76 -10.39 -7.96 9.43
CA ILE A 76 -9.13 -7.68 10.12
C ILE A 76 -9.12 -8.31 11.51
N CYS A 77 -10.16 -8.08 12.33
CA CYS A 77 -10.30 -8.69 13.65
C CYS A 77 -10.25 -10.22 13.57
N ASP A 78 -10.99 -10.79 12.63
CA ASP A 78 -11.03 -12.24 12.39
C ASP A 78 -9.66 -12.80 11.98
N TRP A 79 -8.90 -12.06 11.18
CA TRP A 79 -7.54 -12.45 10.79
C TRP A 79 -6.58 -12.40 11.98
N TYR A 80 -6.67 -11.35 12.81
CA TYR A 80 -5.88 -11.23 14.04
C TYR A 80 -6.15 -12.37 15.02
N ARG A 81 -7.43 -12.70 15.22
CA ARG A 81 -7.83 -13.83 16.07
C ARG A 81 -7.28 -15.15 15.54
N ARG A 82 -7.41 -15.43 14.25
CA ARG A 82 -6.90 -16.69 13.67
C ARG A 82 -5.38 -16.80 13.70
N ARG A 83 -4.67 -15.70 13.46
CA ARG A 83 -3.21 -15.72 13.30
C ARG A 83 -2.46 -15.56 14.61
N TYR A 84 -3.00 -14.76 15.52
CA TYR A 84 -2.31 -14.36 16.76
C TYR A 84 -3.11 -14.66 18.02
N GLY A 85 -4.36 -15.14 17.91
CA GLY A 85 -5.22 -15.38 19.08
C GLY A 85 -5.70 -14.10 19.76
N VAL A 86 -5.58 -12.95 19.09
CA VAL A 86 -5.99 -11.64 19.63
C VAL A 86 -7.42 -11.35 19.22
N GLU A 87 -8.29 -11.11 20.20
CA GLU A 87 -9.64 -10.62 19.97
C GLU A 87 -9.63 -9.09 19.92
N LEU A 88 -10.31 -8.52 18.91
CA LEU A 88 -10.41 -7.08 18.67
C LEU A 88 -11.86 -6.71 18.40
N ASP A 89 -12.33 -5.61 18.96
CA ASP A 89 -13.62 -4.98 18.65
C ASP A 89 -13.55 -4.26 17.29
N PRO A 90 -14.34 -4.67 16.28
CA PRO A 90 -14.37 -4.01 14.99
C PRO A 90 -14.65 -2.51 15.08
N ASP A 91 -15.48 -2.05 16.02
CA ASP A 91 -15.90 -0.65 16.12
C ASP A 91 -14.95 0.25 16.89
N ALA A 92 -14.13 -0.30 17.78
CA ALA A 92 -13.19 0.46 18.61
C ALA A 92 -11.70 0.23 18.26
N GLU A 93 -11.35 -0.94 17.72
CA GLU A 93 -9.96 -1.42 17.66
C GLU A 93 -9.48 -1.78 16.23
N ALA A 94 -10.34 -1.65 15.21
CA ALA A 94 -10.04 -1.93 13.80
C ALA A 94 -10.19 -0.73 12.85
#